data_AF-A0A6M0L8W6-F1
#
_entry.id   AF-A0A6M0L8W6-F1
#
_cell.length_a   1.000
_cell.length_b   1.000
_cell.length_c   1.000
_cell.angle_alpha   90.00
_cell.angle_beta   90.00
_cell.angle_gamma   90.00
#
_symmetry.space_group_name_H-M   'P 1'
#
loop_
_entity.id
_entity.type
_entity.pdbx_description
1 polymer ?
#
loop_
_entity_poly.entity_id
_entity_poly.type
_entity_poly.pdbx_seq_one_letter_code
_entity_poly.pdbx_strand_id
1 'polypeptide(L)'
;MIQKTITIQNQSVTFKSSATIPRLYRLIFKRDIFKDLSKLEKAYNGKDNSPFEIDDLEIFENVAYIMAYHADNSIPSTIEEWLDQFEMFSIYEILPEILELWGSNLQTDVENRKKLQQVVGK
;
A
#
# COMPACT_ATOMS: atom_id res chain seq x y z
N MET A 1 -7.69 -10.49 -5.96
CA MET A 1 -6.93 -10.03 -4.77
C MET A 1 -5.49 -10.45 -4.96
N ILE A 2 -4.53 -9.59 -4.64
CA ILE A 2 -3.10 -9.88 -4.83
C ILE A 2 -2.42 -9.66 -3.48
N GLN A 3 -1.47 -10.52 -3.14
CA GLN A 3 -0.66 -10.43 -1.93
C GLN A 3 0.81 -10.48 -2.30
N LYS A 4 1.64 -9.79 -1.53
CA LYS A 4 3.10 -9.84 -1.62
C LYS A 4 3.65 -9.98 -0.21
N THR A 5 4.54 -10.95 0.00
CA THR A 5 5.26 -11.11 1.26
C THR A 5 6.68 -10.65 1.07
N ILE A 6 7.16 -9.77 1.95
CA ILE A 6 8.55 -9.30 1.97
C ILE A 6 9.15 -9.55 3.35
N THR A 7 10.48 -9.54 3.42
CA THR A 7 11.20 -9.66 4.68
C THR A 7 11.65 -8.28 5.14
N ILE A 8 11.18 -7.85 6.31
CA ILE A 8 11.58 -6.60 6.97
C ILE A 8 12.31 -7.00 8.24
N GLN A 9 13.63 -6.77 8.31
CA GLN A 9 14.44 -7.07 9.51
C GLN A 9 14.18 -8.47 10.10
N ASN A 10 14.20 -9.49 9.25
CA ASN A 10 13.97 -10.91 9.56
C ASN A 10 12.51 -11.30 9.90
N GLN A 11 11.57 -10.39 9.80
CA GLN A 11 10.13 -10.67 9.93
C GLN A 11 9.48 -10.73 8.55
N SER A 12 8.70 -11.79 8.29
CA SER A 12 7.92 -11.89 7.05
C SER A 12 6.62 -11.10 7.20
N VAL A 13 6.48 -10.05 6.41
CA VAL A 13 5.29 -9.20 6.40
C VAL A 13 4.56 -9.38 5.08
N THR A 14 3.30 -9.79 5.15
CA THR A 14 2.42 -9.91 3.97
C THR A 14 1.62 -8.64 3.80
N PHE A 15 1.73 -8.01 2.64
CA PHE A 15 0.86 -6.93 2.20
C PHE A 15 -0.24 -7.46 1.28
N LYS A 16 -1.47 -6.98 1.45
CA LYS A 16 -2.61 -7.36 0.63
C LYS A 16 -3.21 -6.15 -0.06
N SER A 17 -3.35 -6.25 -1.38
CA SER A 17 -4.13 -5.31 -2.17
C SER A 17 -5.49 -5.91 -2.53
N SER A 18 -6.56 -5.24 -2.11
CA SER A 18 -7.96 -5.65 -2.30
C SER A 18 -8.88 -4.44 -2.46
N ALA A 19 -10.09 -4.67 -2.98
CA ALA A 19 -11.12 -3.64 -3.11
C ALA A 19 -11.57 -3.03 -1.77
N THR A 20 -11.27 -3.69 -0.65
CA THR A 20 -11.65 -3.23 0.70
C THR A 20 -10.65 -2.21 1.26
N ILE A 21 -9.38 -2.26 0.84
CA ILE A 21 -8.32 -1.36 1.32
C ILE A 21 -8.69 0.12 1.21
N PRO A 22 -9.19 0.64 0.06
CA PRO A 22 -9.55 2.06 -0.04
C PRO A 22 -10.66 2.48 0.94
N ARG A 23 -11.58 1.55 1.26
CA ARG A 23 -12.65 1.82 2.22
C ARG A 23 -12.11 1.90 3.64
N LEU A 24 -11.24 0.97 4.04
CA LEU A 24 -10.64 0.94 5.37
C LEU A 24 -9.72 2.14 5.59
N TYR A 25 -8.88 2.46 4.62
CA TYR A 25 -7.99 3.62 4.68
C TYR A 25 -8.76 4.93 4.90
N ARG A 26 -9.86 5.15 4.16
CA ARG A 26 -10.76 6.30 4.38
C ARG A 26 -11.43 6.30 5.75
N LEU A 27 -11.76 5.13 6.29
CA LEU A 27 -12.42 5.02 7.59
C LEU A 27 -11.49 5.41 8.74
N ILE A 28 -10.25 4.91 8.69
CA ILE A 28 -9.25 5.06 9.75
C ILE A 28 -8.57 6.43 9.65
N PHE A 29 -7.96 6.73 8.51
CA PHE A 29 -7.11 7.92 8.35
C PHE A 29 -7.84 9.15 7.79
N LYS A 30 -9.09 9.01 7.35
CA LYS A 30 -9.86 10.07 6.67
C LYS A 30 -9.20 10.62 5.39
N ARG A 31 -8.32 9.84 4.78
CA ARG A 31 -7.56 10.18 3.57
C ARG A 31 -7.94 9.30 2.38
N ASP A 32 -7.54 9.72 1.18
CA ASP A 32 -7.77 8.98 -0.05
C ASP A 32 -6.50 8.27 -0.50
N ILE A 33 -6.48 6.93 -0.35
CA ILE A 33 -5.31 6.11 -0.66
C ILE A 33 -4.82 6.27 -2.10
N PHE A 34 -5.71 6.59 -3.05
CA PHE A 34 -5.34 6.79 -4.45
C PHE A 34 -4.49 8.06 -4.62
N LYS A 35 -4.87 9.15 -3.94
CA LYS A 35 -4.13 10.42 -3.99
C LYS A 35 -2.81 10.29 -3.27
N ASP A 36 -2.84 9.64 -2.12
CA ASP A 36 -1.69 9.40 -1.27
C ASP A 36 -0.63 8.53 -1.96
N LEU A 37 -1.04 7.40 -2.56
CA LEU A 37 -0.11 6.58 -3.35
C LEU A 37 0.42 7.31 -4.59
N SER A 38 -0.39 8.14 -5.25
CA SER A 38 0.09 8.97 -6.36
C SER A 38 1.09 10.04 -5.91
N LYS A 39 0.94 10.59 -4.70
CA LYS A 39 1.91 11.50 -4.10
C LYS A 39 3.23 10.77 -3.82
N LEU A 40 3.15 9.61 -3.15
CA LEU A 40 4.33 8.79 -2.85
C LEU A 40 5.06 8.33 -4.11
N GLU A 41 4.33 7.90 -5.14
CA GLU A 41 4.93 7.51 -6.42
C GLU A 41 5.69 8.65 -7.08
N LYS A 42 5.18 9.88 -7.00
CA LYS A 42 5.86 11.08 -7.52
C LYS A 42 7.08 11.45 -6.69
N ALA A 43 6.98 11.37 -5.37
CA ALA A 43 8.10 11.62 -4.47
C ALA A 43 9.23 10.59 -4.70
N TYR A 44 8.88 9.32 -4.88
CA TYR A 44 9.81 8.23 -5.15
C TYR A 44 10.48 8.35 -6.54
N ASN A 45 9.71 8.70 -7.58
CA ASN A 45 10.22 8.84 -8.95
C ASN A 45 10.77 10.24 -9.28
N GLY A 46 10.80 11.16 -8.31
CA GLY A 46 11.26 12.53 -8.47
C GLY A 46 12.70 12.57 -9.01
N LYS A 47 12.94 13.42 -10.02
CA LYS A 47 14.28 13.58 -10.63
C LYS A 47 15.23 14.40 -9.76
N ASP A 48 14.69 15.31 -8.97
CA ASP A 48 15.43 15.90 -7.86
C ASP A 48 15.38 14.88 -6.74
N ASN A 49 16.55 14.46 -6.27
CA ASN A 49 16.76 13.50 -5.20
C ASN A 49 16.30 14.09 -3.84
N SER A 50 15.15 14.76 -3.83
CA SER A 50 14.58 15.46 -2.69
C SER A 50 14.24 14.44 -1.62
N PRO A 51 14.64 14.68 -0.37
CA PRO A 51 14.29 13.79 0.72
C PRO A 51 12.76 13.74 0.88
N PHE A 52 12.26 12.59 1.33
CA PHE A 52 10.85 12.44 1.70
C PHE A 52 10.48 13.44 2.79
N GLU A 53 9.33 14.10 2.62
CA GLU A 53 8.78 15.00 3.64
C GLU A 53 8.11 14.19 4.77
N ILE A 54 7.88 14.82 5.92
CA ILE A 54 7.21 14.17 7.06
C ILE A 54 5.83 13.60 6.65
N ASP A 55 5.06 14.35 5.86
CA ASP A 55 3.76 13.87 5.35
C ASP A 55 3.92 12.67 4.41
N ASP A 56 5.03 12.54 3.67
CA ASP A 56 5.28 11.34 2.85
C ASP A 56 5.57 10.12 3.72
N LEU A 57 6.34 10.30 4.79
CA LEU A 57 6.63 9.22 5.75
C LEU A 57 5.35 8.73 6.43
N GLU A 58 4.51 9.64 6.91
CA GLU A 58 3.23 9.31 7.54
C GLU A 58 2.28 8.59 6.58
N ILE A 59 2.18 9.06 5.33
CA ILE A 59 1.37 8.39 4.30
C ILE A 59 1.89 6.97 4.05
N PHE A 60 3.21 6.81 3.90
CA PHE A 60 3.83 5.52 3.67
C PHE A 60 3.52 4.53 4.79
N GLU A 61 3.71 4.94 6.05
CA GLU A 61 3.43 4.13 7.24
C GLU A 61 1.95 3.70 7.27
N ASN A 62 1.02 4.65 7.06
CA ASN A 62 -0.42 4.39 7.07
C ASN A 62 -0.84 3.40 5.97
N VAL A 63 -0.27 3.54 4.77
CA VAL A 63 -0.53 2.64 3.64
C VAL A 63 0.01 1.25 3.94
N ALA A 64 1.25 1.15 4.41
CA ALA A 64 1.87 -0.12 4.75
C ALA A 64 1.07 -0.84 5.83
N TYR A 65 0.71 -0.14 6.89
CA TYR A 65 -0.08 -0.67 7.99
C TYR A 65 -1.42 -1.23 7.52
N ILE A 66 -2.22 -0.47 6.76
CA ILE A 66 -3.54 -0.96 6.38
C ILE A 66 -3.48 -2.17 5.45
N MET A 67 -2.46 -2.22 4.59
CA MET A 67 -2.26 -3.34 3.67
C MET A 67 -1.75 -4.58 4.39
N ALA A 68 -0.93 -4.41 5.43
CA ALA A 68 -0.45 -5.50 6.28
C ALA A 68 -1.57 -6.01 7.21
N TYR A 69 -2.20 -5.12 7.98
CA TYR A 69 -3.29 -5.45 8.91
C TYR A 69 -4.46 -6.16 8.22
N HIS A 70 -4.79 -5.78 6.97
CA HIS A 70 -5.83 -6.48 6.21
C HIS A 70 -5.39 -7.84 5.64
N ALA A 71 -4.08 -8.09 5.57
CA ALA A 71 -3.53 -9.38 5.16
C ALA A 71 -3.48 -10.37 6.33
N ASP A 72 -3.14 -9.88 7.53
CA ASP A 72 -2.98 -10.69 8.73
C ASP A 72 -3.62 -10.01 9.95
N ASN A 73 -4.65 -10.65 10.50
CA ASN A 73 -5.36 -10.16 11.69
C ASN A 73 -4.57 -10.36 12.99
N SER A 74 -3.38 -10.99 12.95
CA SER A 74 -2.48 -11.08 14.10
C SER A 74 -1.71 -9.77 14.37
N ILE A 75 -1.67 -8.86 13.38
CA ILE A 75 -1.03 -7.55 13.50
C ILE A 75 -1.76 -6.70 14.54
N PRO A 76 -1.03 -5.93 15.38
CA PRO A 76 -1.63 -5.03 16.36
C PRO A 76 -2.67 -4.08 15.78
N SER A 77 -3.66 -3.72 16.61
CA SER A 77 -4.78 -2.86 16.20
C SER A 77 -4.45 -1.38 16.05
N THR A 78 -3.23 -0.98 16.44
CA THR A 78 -2.71 0.38 16.28
C THR A 78 -1.43 0.35 15.46
N ILE A 79 -1.20 1.39 14.66
CA ILE A 79 -0.03 1.48 13.80
C ILE A 79 1.26 1.58 14.63
N GLU A 80 1.22 2.28 15.76
CA GLU A 80 2.34 2.49 16.66
C GLU A 80 2.86 1.16 17.22
N GLU A 81 1.97 0.34 17.80
CA GLU A 81 2.31 -1.00 18.31
C GLU A 81 2.85 -1.95 17.23
N TRP A 82 2.40 -1.77 15.98
CA TRP A 82 2.92 -2.55 14.86
C TRP A 82 4.30 -2.08 14.43
N LEU A 83 4.51 -0.75 14.34
CA LEU A 83 5.80 -0.17 13.98
C LEU A 83 6.87 -0.45 15.04
N ASP A 84 6.51 -0.48 16.32
CA ASP A 84 7.39 -0.83 17.44
C ASP A 84 8.02 -2.24 17.33
N GLN A 85 7.50 -3.11 16.45
CA GLN A 85 8.06 -4.44 16.20
C GLN A 85 9.31 -4.40 15.32
N PHE A 86 9.59 -3.27 14.67
CA PHE A 86 10.69 -3.08 13.73
C PHE A 86 11.73 -2.12 14.32
N GLU A 87 13.01 -2.49 14.32
CA GLU A 87 14.09 -1.56 14.68
C GLU A 87 14.24 -0.42 13.64
N MET A 88 14.12 -0.72 12.35
CA MET A 88 14.03 0.22 11.23
C MET A 88 12.94 -0.15 10.20
N PHE A 89 11.97 0.74 9.99
CA PHE A 89 10.95 0.59 8.96
C PHE A 89 11.33 1.41 7.70
N SER A 90 12.13 0.81 6.82
CA SER A 90 12.77 1.53 5.70
C SER A 90 11.82 1.81 4.54
N ILE A 91 11.46 3.09 4.32
CA ILE A 91 10.64 3.52 3.19
C ILE A 91 11.26 3.13 1.83
N TYR A 92 12.59 3.21 1.68
CA TYR A 92 13.26 2.90 0.41
C TYR A 92 13.20 1.42 0.03
N GLU A 93 13.09 0.54 1.02
CA GLU A 93 12.99 -0.91 0.80
C GLU A 93 11.53 -1.33 0.60
N ILE A 94 10.60 -0.72 1.34
CA ILE A 94 9.22 -1.19 1.42
C ILE A 94 8.31 -0.49 0.41
N LEU A 95 8.52 0.80 0.14
CA LEU A 95 7.66 1.57 -0.77
C LEU A 95 7.62 0.99 -2.19
N PRO A 96 8.73 0.57 -2.83
CA PRO A 96 8.69 -0.01 -4.17
C PRO A 96 7.80 -1.25 -4.25
N GLU A 97 7.84 -2.09 -3.22
CA GLU A 97 7.08 -3.33 -3.10
C GLU A 97 5.57 -3.05 -2.98
N ILE A 98 5.21 -2.01 -2.22
CA ILE A 98 3.84 -1.53 -2.09
C ILE A 98 3.32 -0.98 -3.42
N LEU A 99 4.11 -0.13 -4.10
CA LEU A 99 3.75 0.49 -5.37
C LEU A 99 3.54 -0.57 -6.48
N GLU A 100 4.42 -1.58 -6.56
CA GLU A 100 4.28 -2.67 -7.51
C GLU A 100 3.00 -3.51 -7.25
N LEU A 101 2.77 -3.88 -5.98
CA LEU A 101 1.59 -4.64 -5.59
C LEU A 101 0.29 -3.88 -5.90
N TRP A 102 0.28 -2.58 -5.62
CA TRP A 102 -0.85 -1.71 -5.91
C TRP A 102 -1.09 -1.56 -7.42
N GLY A 103 -0.04 -1.27 -8.18
CA GLY A 103 -0.11 -1.13 -9.65
C GLY A 103 -0.63 -2.39 -10.33
N SER A 104 -0.14 -3.57 -9.92
CA SER A 104 -0.58 -4.87 -10.43
C SER A 104 -2.07 -5.12 -10.19
N ASN A 105 -2.58 -4.70 -9.03
CA ASN A 105 -4.01 -4.82 -8.70
C ASN A 105 -4.86 -3.92 -9.61
N LEU A 106 -4.47 -2.65 -9.80
CA LEU A 106 -5.18 -1.71 -10.65
C LEU A 106 -5.26 -2.17 -12.12
N GLN A 107 -4.16 -2.71 -12.65
CA GLN A 107 -4.14 -3.25 -14.01
C GLN A 107 -5.11 -4.41 -14.17
N THR A 108 -5.10 -5.35 -13.22
CA THR A 108 -6.04 -6.48 -13.17
C THR A 108 -7.50 -6.00 -13.16
N ASP A 109 -7.81 -4.98 -12.37
CA ASP A 109 -9.16 -4.39 -12.30
C ASP A 109 -9.58 -3.70 -13.61
N VAL A 110 -8.64 -3.06 -14.32
CA VAL A 110 -8.91 -2.44 -15.63
C VAL A 110 -9.17 -3.51 -16.69
N GLU A 111 -8.37 -4.57 -16.74
CA GLU A 111 -8.54 -5.67 -17.68
C GLU A 111 -9.86 -6.41 -17.47
N ASN A 112 -10.22 -6.70 -16.22
CA ASN A 112 -11.48 -7.34 -15.88
C ASN A 112 -12.68 -6.48 -16.29
N ARG A 113 -12.62 -5.16 -16.08
CA ARG A 113 -13.66 -4.23 -16.55
C ARG A 113 -13.80 -4.22 -18.08
N LYS A 114 -12.69 -4.22 -18.82
CA LYS A 114 -12.71 -4.30 -20.29
C LYS A 114 -13.34 -5.61 -20.79
N LYS A 115 -12.99 -6.75 -20.19
CA LYS A 115 -13.58 -8.06 -20.53
C LYS A 115 -15.08 -8.09 -20.25
N LEU A 116 -15.53 -7.55 -19.12
CA LEU A 116 -16.96 -7.46 -18.78
C LEU A 116 -17.74 -6.63 -19.81
N GLN A 117 -17.21 -5.48 -20.23
CA GLN A 117 -17.85 -4.64 -21.25
C GLN A 117 -17.97 -5.35 -22.61
N GLN A 118 -17.00 -6.17 -23.00
CA GLN A 118 -17.04 -6.96 -24.23
C GLN A 118 -18.09 -8.08 -24.19
N VAL A 119 -18.37 -8.64 -23.01
CA VAL A 119 -19.36 -9.70 -22.81
C VAL A 119 -20.78 -9.13 -22.74
N VAL A 120 -20.96 -7.96 -22.12
CA VAL A 120 -22.27 -7.29 -21.99
C VAL A 120 -22.70 -6.56 -23.27
N GLY A 121 -21.74 -6.23 -24.14
CA GLY A 121 -22.00 -5.63 -25.47
C GLY A 121 -22.35 -6.63 -26.58
N LYS A 122 -22.57 -7.91 -26.25
CA LYS A 122 -23.13 -8.95 -27.13
C LYS A 122 -24.53 -9.33 -26.65
#